data_AF-A0AA36XR73-F1
#
_entry.id   AF-A0AA36XR73-F1
#
_cell.length_a   1.000
_cell.length_b   1.000
_cell.length_c   1.000
_cell.angle_alpha   90.00
_cell.angle_beta   90.00
_cell.angle_gamma   90.00
#
_symmetry.space_group_name_H-M   'P 1'
#
loop_
_entity.id
_entity.type
_entity.pdbx_description
1 polymer ?
#
loop_
_entity_poly.entity_id
_entity_poly.type
_entity_poly.pdbx_seq_one_letter_code
_entity_poly.pdbx_strand_id
1 'polypeptide(L)' 'WFNETKGFGFISQDNGGDDVFVHFRSIVSEGFKTLTEGQKVSFVVEQGNKGLQAAEVTAL' A
#
# COMPACT_ATOMS: atom_id res chain seq x y z
N TRP A 1 -0.35 -7.84 1.53
CA TRP A 1 0.15 -8.59 0.36
C TRP A 1 0.15 -7.67 -0.87
N PHE A 2 0.99 -7.92 -1.88
CA PHE A 2 1.05 -7.12 -3.11
C PHE A 2 1.28 -8.01 -4.33
N ASN A 3 0.58 -7.75 -5.43
CA ASN A 3 0.78 -8.44 -6.70
C ASN A 3 1.59 -7.53 -7.64
N GLU A 4 2.87 -7.84 -7.82
CA GLU A 4 3.80 -7.01 -8.59
C GLU A 4 3.41 -6.92 -10.07
N THR A 5 2.85 -8.00 -10.63
CA THR A 5 2.42 -8.03 -12.04
C THR A 5 1.20 -7.13 -12.27
N LYS A 6 0.27 -7.09 -11.33
CA LYS A 6 -0.95 -6.26 -11.43
C LYS A 6 -0.76 -4.85 -10.84
N GLY A 7 0.28 -4.63 -10.04
CA GLY A 7 0.61 -3.34 -9.43
C GLY A 7 -0.35 -2.91 -8.31
N PHE A 8 -0.95 -3.85 -7.59
CA PHE A 8 -1.82 -3.53 -6.45
C PHE A 8 -1.82 -4.61 -5.37
N GLY A 9 -2.29 -4.24 -4.19
CA GLY A 9 -2.43 -5.12 -3.05
C GLY A 9 -3.21 -4.50 -1.90
N PHE A 10 -3.02 -5.04 -0.71
CA PHE A 10 -3.59 -4.53 0.54
C PHE A 10 -2.54 -4.52 1.65
N ILE A 11 -2.62 -3.49 2.49
CA ILE A 11 -1.81 -3.30 3.70
C ILE A 11 -2.73 -3.51 4.89
N SER A 12 -2.38 -4.45 5.76
CA SER A 12 -3.05 -4.63 7.05
C SER A 12 -2.47 -3.64 8.07
N GLN A 13 -3.33 -3.02 8.86
CA GLN A 13 -2.92 -2.00 9.83
C GLN A 13 -2.52 -2.64 11.16
N ASP A 14 -1.42 -2.18 11.76
CA ASP A 14 -0.92 -2.70 13.05
C ASP A 14 -1.93 -2.52 14.22
N ASN A 15 -2.85 -1.56 14.11
CA ASN A 15 -3.89 -1.29 15.08
C ASN A 15 -5.14 -2.19 14.93
N GLY A 16 -5.14 -3.12 13.97
CA GLY A 16 -6.28 -4.00 13.69
C GLY A 16 -7.45 -3.34 12.95
N GLY A 17 -7.23 -2.16 12.33
CA GLY A 17 -8.19 -1.53 11.43
C GLY A 17 -8.37 -2.30 10.12
N ASP A 18 -9.34 -1.86 9.31
CA ASP A 18 -9.65 -2.47 8.01
C ASP A 18 -8.43 -2.49 7.08
N ASP A 19 -8.36 -3.50 6.21
CA ASP A 19 -7.31 -3.57 5.19
C ASP A 19 -7.38 -2.37 4.24
N VAL A 20 -6.22 -1.76 4.00
CA VAL A 20 -6.09 -0.54 3.20
C VAL A 20 -5.58 -0.91 1.80
N PHE A 21 -6.34 -0.53 0.77
CA PHE A 21 -5.96 -0.80 -0.61
C PHE A 21 -4.70 0.00 -1.01
N VAL A 22 -3.75 -0.63 -1.70
CA VAL A 22 -2.55 0.05 -2.22
C VAL A 22 -2.38 -0.21 -3.71
N HIS A 23 -2.08 0.85 -4.45
CA HIS A 23 -1.72 0.80 -5.86
C HIS A 23 -0.28 1.27 -6.06
N PHE A 24 0.44 0.72 -7.04
CA PHE A 24 1.86 1.03 -7.25
C PHE A 24 2.14 2.54 -7.41
N ARG A 25 1.16 3.31 -7.92
CA ARG A 25 1.29 4.77 -8.08
C ARG A 25 1.47 5.50 -6.74
N SER A 26 0.91 4.95 -5.66
CA SER A 26 1.02 5.53 -4.32
C SER A 26 2.37 5.25 -3.67
N ILE A 27 3.18 4.34 -4.22
CA ILE A 27 4.50 4.01 -3.67
C ILE A 27 5.49 5.10 -4.04
N VAL A 28 6.16 5.64 -3.04
CA VAL A 28 7.20 6.66 -3.16
C VAL A 28 8.56 5.96 -3.08
N SER A 29 9.07 5.59 -4.25
CA SER A 29 10.40 5.03 -4.43
C SER A 29 10.95 5.39 -5.81
N GLU A 30 12.26 5.29 -5.97
CA GLU A 30 12.90 5.33 -7.28
C GLU A 30 12.82 3.95 -7.95
N GLY A 31 12.69 3.94 -9.28
CA GLY A 31 12.66 2.70 -10.06
C GLY A 31 11.32 1.95 -9.99
N PHE A 32 11.38 0.62 -9.88
CA PHE A 32 10.19 -0.23 -9.93
C PHE A 32 9.42 -0.16 -8.61
N LYS A 33 8.16 0.27 -8.69
CA LYS A 33 7.29 0.51 -7.53
C LYS A 33 6.57 -0.77 -7.12
N THR A 34 7.13 -1.49 -6.15
CA THR A 34 6.59 -2.74 -5.63
C THR A 34 6.69 -2.81 -4.10
N LEU A 35 5.95 -3.73 -3.50
CA LEU A 35 6.06 -4.13 -2.10
C LEU A 35 6.19 -5.64 -2.00
N THR A 36 6.95 -6.13 -1.02
CA THR A 36 7.02 -7.56 -0.71
C THR A 36 6.06 -7.93 0.42
N GLU A 37 5.65 -9.20 0.48
CA GLU A 37 4.81 -9.69 1.57
C GLU A 37 5.55 -9.58 2.92
N GLY A 38 4.86 -9.08 3.94
CA GLY A 38 5.44 -8.83 5.27
C GLY A 38 6.30 -7.56 5.38
N GLN A 39 6.49 -6.82 4.27
CA GLN A 39 7.23 -5.55 4.31
C GLN A 39 6.51 -4.51 5.15
N LYS A 40 7.23 -3.89 6.08
CA LYS A 40 6.73 -2.76 6.85
C LYS A 40 6.78 -1.49 6.01
N VAL A 41 5.73 -0.70 6.12
CA VAL A 41 5.54 0.52 5.34
C VAL A 41 4.93 1.62 6.20
N SER A 42 5.22 2.86 5.83
CA SER A 42 4.48 4.05 6.29
C SER A 42 3.59 4.54 5.15
N PHE A 43 2.39 5.03 5.49
CA PHE A 43 1.40 5.51 4.52
C PHE A 43 0.39 6.44 5.19
N VAL A 44 -0.30 7.22 4.36
CA VAL A 44 -1.48 8.00 4.75
C VAL A 44 -2.74 7.25 4.31
N VAL A 45 -3.74 7.15 5.18
CA VAL A 45 -5.03 6.56 4.85
C VAL A 45 -5.96 7.62 4.29
N GLU A 46 -6.54 7.36 3.12
CA GLU A 46 -7.51 8.22 2.46
C GLU A 46 -8.78 7.45 2.09
N GLN A 47 -9.90 8.16 1.99
CA GLN A 47 -11.14 7.60 1.45
C GLN A 47 -11.12 7.67 -0.08
N GLY A 48 -11.03 6.52 -0.74
CA GLY A 48 -11.12 6.39 -2.19
C GLY A 48 -12.46 5.85 -2.68
N ASN A 49 -12.59 5.75 -4.01
CA ASN A 49 -13.79 5.23 -4.68
C ASN A 49 -14.12 3.76 -4.35
N LYS A 50 -13.16 3.02 -3.77
CA LYS A 50 -13.27 1.59 -3.44
C LYS A 50 -13.11 1.30 -1.94
N GLY A 51 -13.24 2.32 -1.09
CA GLY A 51 -12.96 2.21 0.35
C GLY A 51 -11.63 2.86 0.73
N LEU A 52 -11.06 2.42 1.84
CA LEU A 52 -9.78 2.95 2.33
C LEU A 52 -8.65 2.63 1.35
N GLN A 53 -7.85 3.64 1.03
CA GLN A 53 -6.66 3.50 0.19
C GLN A 53 -5.44 4.15 0.82
N ALA A 54 -4.26 3.65 0.47
CA ALA A 54 -2.98 4.14 0.95
C ALA A 54 -2.41 5.17 -0.04
N ALA A 55 -2.02 6.33 0.50
CA ALA A 55 -1.28 7.38 -0.17
C ALA A 55 0.13 7.52 0.43
N GLU A 56 1.05 8.10 -0.34
CA GLU A 56 2.44 8.38 0.08
C GLU A 56 3.16 7.18 0.72
N VAL A 57 2.99 5.99 0.14
CA VAL A 57 3.49 4.74 0.71
C VAL A 57 5.01 4.68 0.59
N THR A 58 5.70 4.57 1.73
CA THR A 58 7.15 4.43 1.80
C THR A 58 7.53 3.14 2.52
N ALA A 59 8.51 2.42 1.99
CA ALA A 59 9.11 1.27 2.67
C ALA A 59 9.89 1.72 3.91
N LEU A 60 9.75 0.97 5.01
CA LEU A 60 10.50 1.18 6.26
C LEU A 60 11.76 0.32 6.33
#